data_AF-A0A2V9P232-F1
#
_entry.id   AF-A0A2V9P232-F1
#
_cell.length_a   1.000
_cell.length_b   1.000
_cell.length_c   1.000
_cell.angle_alpha   90.00
_cell.angle_beta   90.00
_cell.angle_gamma   90.00
#
_symmetry.space_group_name_H-M   'P 1'
#
loop_
_entity.id
_entity.type
_entity.pdbx_description
1 polymer ?
#
loop_
_entity_poly.entity_id
_entity_poly.type
_entity_poly.pdbx_seq_one_letter_code
_entity_poly.pdbx_strand_id
1 'polypeptide(L)'
;MPWDTFFAPVGLRVNRVQAVFADPGFEAVQKFDQQPVVAQVQPNSEAGRAGLKSQDEILRINGQLTGRDFEKQMANLAPGETVTLLVIREGTQRKLQWKLGSREQTIFQVADLPKVTAEQKARRAAWLFDTNSTPK
;
A
#
# COMPACT_ATOMS: atom_id res chain seq x y z
N MET A 1 6.15 -8.92 -20.67
CA MET A 1 6.86 -10.21 -20.47
C MET A 1 5.89 -11.20 -19.83
N PRO A 2 5.81 -12.46 -20.30
CA PRO A 2 4.98 -13.48 -19.66
C PRO A 2 5.71 -14.02 -18.42
N TRP A 3 5.48 -13.38 -17.28
CA TRP A 3 6.10 -13.75 -15.99
C TRP A 3 5.92 -15.24 -15.64
N ASP A 4 4.84 -15.87 -16.10
CA ASP A 4 4.60 -17.30 -15.91
C ASP A 4 5.66 -18.19 -16.54
N THR A 5 6.21 -17.81 -17.71
CA THR A 5 7.27 -18.57 -18.37
C THR A 5 8.58 -18.55 -17.58
N PHE A 6 8.82 -17.47 -16.83
CA PHE A 6 10.02 -17.32 -16.01
C PHE A 6 9.96 -18.16 -14.73
N PHE A 7 8.78 -18.24 -14.10
CA PHE A 7 8.62 -18.89 -12.80
C PHE A 7 8.20 -20.37 -12.87
N ALA A 8 7.62 -20.82 -13.99
CA ALA A 8 7.20 -22.21 -14.16
C ALA A 8 8.34 -23.26 -13.97
N PRO A 9 9.59 -23.02 -14.41
CA PRO A 9 10.70 -23.96 -14.18
C PRO A 9 11.04 -24.20 -12.71
N VAL A 10 10.69 -23.28 -11.81
CA VAL A 10 10.86 -23.39 -10.34
C VAL A 10 9.54 -23.70 -9.62
N GLY A 11 8.52 -24.12 -10.38
CA GLY A 11 7.23 -24.53 -9.84
C GLY A 11 6.36 -23.39 -9.33
N LEU A 12 6.65 -22.15 -9.73
CA LEU A 12 5.92 -20.95 -9.33
C LEU A 12 5.10 -20.42 -10.51
N ARG A 13 4.03 -19.69 -10.21
CA ARG A 13 3.22 -18.92 -11.17
C ARG A 13 2.89 -17.55 -10.60
N VAL A 14 2.56 -16.60 -11.47
CA VAL A 14 2.12 -15.27 -11.05
C VAL A 14 0.63 -15.14 -11.31
N ASN A 15 -0.16 -15.14 -10.26
CA ASN A 15 -1.58 -14.84 -10.34
C ASN A 15 -1.77 -13.31 -10.39
N ARG A 16 -2.74 -12.86 -11.18
CA ARG A 16 -3.20 -11.47 -11.16
C ARG A 16 -4.52 -11.42 -10.40
N VAL A 17 -4.56 -10.63 -9.36
CA VAL A 17 -5.76 -10.42 -8.54
C VAL A 17 -6.16 -8.96 -8.68
N GLN A 18 -7.39 -8.71 -9.14
CA GLN A 18 -7.97 -7.37 -9.07
C GLN A 18 -8.48 -7.15 -7.64
N ALA A 19 -8.00 -6.11 -6.99
CA ALA A 19 -8.40 -5.73 -5.65
C ALA A 19 -8.90 -4.28 -5.67
N VAL A 20 -10.00 -4.03 -4.93
CA VAL A 20 -10.55 -2.70 -4.74
C VAL A 20 -10.08 -2.19 -3.38
N PHE A 21 -9.37 -1.07 -3.39
CA PHE A 21 -8.88 -0.41 -2.19
C PHE A 21 -9.59 0.91 -1.97
N ALA A 22 -9.65 1.35 -0.71
CA ALA A 22 -10.06 2.72 -0.41
C ALA A 22 -9.11 3.71 -1.07
N ASP A 23 -9.68 4.75 -1.68
CA ASP A 23 -8.91 5.91 -2.17
C ASP A 23 -9.21 7.11 -1.28
N PRO A 24 -8.24 7.58 -0.49
CA PRO A 24 -8.43 8.73 0.36
C PRO A 24 -8.40 10.06 -0.38
N GLY A 25 -8.01 10.11 -1.66
CA GLY A 25 -7.98 11.34 -2.44
C GLY A 25 -6.77 12.23 -2.18
N PHE A 26 -5.72 11.70 -1.54
CA PHE A 26 -4.46 12.39 -1.27
C PHE A 26 -3.30 11.40 -1.16
N GLU A 27 -2.07 11.92 -1.29
CA GLU A 27 -0.83 11.22 -1.00
C GLU A 27 -0.18 11.85 0.21
N ALA A 28 0.35 11.01 1.11
CA ALA A 28 1.15 11.46 2.24
C ALA A 28 2.51 10.78 2.23
N VAL A 29 3.49 11.52 2.70
CA VAL A 29 4.84 11.02 2.92
C VAL A 29 5.06 10.96 4.42
N GLN A 30 5.52 9.81 4.88
CA GLN A 30 5.97 9.63 6.24
C GLN A 30 7.48 9.38 6.24
N LYS A 31 8.22 10.26 6.91
CA LYS A 31 9.61 9.99 7.28
C LYS A 31 9.61 9.14 8.54
N PHE A 32 10.63 8.30 8.69
CA PHE A 32 10.74 7.34 9.79
C PHE A 32 10.49 8.02 11.15
N ASP A 33 9.57 7.46 11.94
CA ASP A 33 9.13 7.95 13.26
C ASP A 33 8.56 9.38 13.30
N GLN A 34 8.27 10.01 12.17
CA GLN A 34 7.63 11.33 12.10
C GLN A 34 6.13 11.25 11.82
N GLN A 35 5.43 12.36 12.04
CA GLN A 35 4.04 12.45 11.63
C GLN A 35 3.94 12.42 10.10
N PRO A 36 2.95 11.70 9.54
CA PRO A 36 2.68 11.72 8.11
C PRO A 36 2.29 13.14 7.66
N VAL A 37 2.86 13.58 6.54
CA VAL A 37 2.58 14.89 5.96
C VAL A 37 1.91 14.70 4.61
N VAL A 38 0.80 15.39 4.38
CA VAL A 38 0.13 15.41 3.07
C VAL A 38 1.08 16.01 2.05
N ALA A 39 1.52 15.22 1.08
CA ALA A 39 2.37 15.67 -0.02
C ALA A 39 1.53 16.34 -1.11
N GLN A 40 0.44 15.68 -1.49
CA GLN A 40 -0.43 16.15 -2.56
C GLN A 40 -1.89 15.77 -2.29
N VAL A 41 -2.81 16.65 -2.64
CA VAL A 41 -4.24 16.35 -2.68
C VAL A 41 -4.65 16.18 -4.14
N GLN A 42 -5.35 15.09 -4.44
CA GLN A 42 -5.80 14.83 -5.80
C GLN A 42 -6.80 15.91 -6.25
N PRO A 43 -6.68 16.44 -7.48
CA PRO A 43 -7.65 17.40 -8.00
C PRO A 43 -9.06 16.82 -8.00
N ASN A 44 -10.06 17.64 -7.61
CA ASN A 44 -11.48 17.26 -7.57
C ASN A 44 -11.82 16.07 -6.65
N SER A 45 -10.94 15.69 -5.72
CA SER A 45 -11.22 14.64 -4.74
C SER A 45 -12.11 15.12 -3.60
N GLU A 46 -12.78 14.17 -2.93
CA GLU A 46 -13.56 14.45 -1.72
C GLU A 46 -12.67 15.00 -0.59
N ALA A 47 -11.39 14.61 -0.52
CA ALA A 47 -10.43 15.16 0.43
C ALA A 47 -10.19 16.65 0.19
N GLY A 48 -10.02 17.05 -1.08
CA GLY A 48 -9.88 18.44 -1.47
C GLY A 48 -11.14 19.25 -1.18
N ARG A 49 -12.33 18.69 -1.46
CA ARG A 49 -13.63 19.31 -1.12
C ARG A 49 -13.80 19.48 0.40
N ALA A 50 -13.32 18.53 1.19
CA ALA A 50 -13.31 18.61 2.65
C ALA A 50 -12.27 19.59 3.20
N GLY A 51 -11.43 20.19 2.35
CA GLY A 51 -10.49 21.24 2.72
C GLY A 51 -9.12 20.75 3.18
N LEU A 52 -8.78 19.49 2.92
CA LEU A 52 -7.42 18.96 3.09
C LEU A 52 -6.48 19.69 2.13
N LYS A 53 -5.25 19.98 2.58
CA LYS A 53 -4.23 20.65 1.76
C LYS A 53 -2.88 19.95 1.91
N SER A 54 -2.03 20.15 0.91
CA SER A 54 -0.61 19.82 1.03
C SER A 54 0.00 20.51 2.26
N GLN A 55 0.99 19.88 2.88
CA GLN A 55 1.67 20.29 4.10
C GLN A 55 0.83 20.16 5.39
N ASP A 56 -0.39 19.64 5.31
CA ASP A 56 -1.10 19.22 6.53
C ASP A 56 -0.34 18.08 7.20
N GLU A 57 -0.03 18.23 8.49
CA GLU A 57 0.49 17.14 9.31
C GLU A 57 -0.67 16.35 9.87
N ILE A 58 -0.74 15.06 9.57
CA ILE A 58 -1.82 14.19 10.05
C ILE A 58 -1.46 13.74 11.46
N LEU A 59 -2.33 14.03 12.42
CA LEU A 59 -2.19 13.62 13.82
C LEU A 59 -3.01 12.39 14.18
N ARG A 60 -4.20 12.28 13.58
CA ARG A 60 -5.12 11.17 13.86
C ARG A 60 -5.89 10.76 12.62
N ILE A 61 -6.14 9.46 12.50
CA ILE A 61 -7.11 8.86 11.58
C ILE A 61 -8.19 8.18 12.43
N ASN A 62 -9.45 8.52 12.20
CA ASN A 62 -10.60 7.95 12.92
C ASN A 62 -10.44 7.98 14.45
N GLY A 63 -9.84 9.05 14.97
CA GLY A 63 -9.60 9.26 16.41
C GLY A 63 -8.35 8.57 16.98
N GLN A 64 -7.70 7.68 16.24
CA GLN A 64 -6.46 7.00 16.61
C GLN A 64 -5.25 7.85 16.23
N LEU A 65 -4.24 7.92 17.10
CA LEU A 65 -2.99 8.63 16.80
C LEU A 65 -2.29 7.99 15.61
N THR A 66 -1.79 8.83 14.71
CA THR A 66 -0.87 8.45 13.66
C THR A 66 0.56 8.35 14.21
N GLY A 67 1.53 8.12 13.33
CA GLY A 67 2.90 7.77 13.64
C GLY A 67 3.22 6.46 12.95
N ARG A 68 3.96 5.55 13.59
CA ARG A 68 4.40 4.29 12.99
C ARG A 68 3.28 3.43 12.36
N ASP A 69 2.06 3.54 12.86
CA ASP A 69 0.91 2.76 12.37
C ASP A 69 0.14 3.43 11.21
N PHE A 70 0.58 4.59 10.71
CA PHE A 70 -0.16 5.34 9.69
C PHE A 70 -0.46 4.50 8.44
N GLU A 71 0.53 3.84 7.85
CA GLU A 71 0.33 3.03 6.64
C GLU A 71 -0.68 1.91 6.89
N LYS A 72 -0.59 1.26 8.05
CA LYS A 72 -1.52 0.20 8.46
C LYS A 72 -2.94 0.74 8.67
N GLN A 73 -3.08 1.92 9.30
CA GLN A 73 -4.37 2.57 9.48
C GLN A 73 -5.01 2.88 8.13
N MET A 74 -4.26 3.45 7.20
CA MET A 74 -4.73 3.74 5.83
C MET A 74 -5.08 2.48 5.05
N ALA A 75 -4.30 1.41 5.18
CA ALA A 75 -4.53 0.13 4.49
C ALA A 75 -5.77 -0.62 5.00
N ASN A 76 -6.17 -0.39 6.25
CA ASN A 76 -7.37 -0.98 6.84
C ASN A 76 -8.67 -0.24 6.46
N LEU A 77 -8.56 0.89 5.75
CA LEU A 77 -9.71 1.66 5.33
C LEU A 77 -10.50 0.94 4.23
N ALA A 78 -11.82 1.03 4.29
CA ALA A 78 -12.75 0.41 3.36
C ALA A 78 -13.30 1.44 2.35
N PRO A 79 -13.44 1.07 1.06
CA PRO A 79 -14.12 1.90 0.08
C PRO A 79 -15.51 2.35 0.54
N GLY A 80 -15.82 3.63 0.34
CA GLY A 80 -17.12 4.19 0.69
C GLY A 80 -17.36 4.43 2.19
N GLU A 81 -16.45 4.06 3.08
CA GLU A 81 -16.55 4.49 4.47
C GLU A 81 -16.24 5.99 4.62
N THR A 82 -16.57 6.59 5.76
CA THR A 82 -16.21 7.97 6.06
C THR A 82 -14.95 8.03 6.92
N VAL A 83 -13.90 8.64 6.40
CA VAL A 83 -12.67 8.89 7.15
C VAL A 83 -12.74 10.22 7.88
N THR A 84 -12.23 10.27 9.10
CA THR A 84 -12.04 11.51 9.87
C THR A 84 -10.55 11.71 10.14
N LEU A 85 -9.99 12.82 9.67
CA LEU A 85 -8.62 13.23 9.99
C LEU A 85 -8.61 14.37 11.00
N LEU A 86 -7.70 14.29 11.96
CA LEU A 86 -7.23 15.45 12.70
C LEU A 86 -5.87 15.84 12.14
N VAL A 87 -5.75 17.07 11.63
CA VAL A 87 -4.51 17.59 11.05
C VAL A 87 -4.04 18.84 11.77
N ILE A 88 -2.74 19.14 11.72
CA ILE A 88 -2.19 20.46 12.02
C ILE A 88 -1.91 21.16 10.70
N ARG A 89 -2.37 22.41 10.60
CA ARG A 89 -2.01 23.36 9.55
C ARG A 89 -1.63 24.68 10.21
N GLU A 90 -0.40 25.13 9.99
CA GLU A 90 0.08 26.43 10.51
C GLU A 90 -0.12 26.52 12.04
N GLY A 91 0.19 25.44 12.75
CA GLY A 91 0.03 25.35 14.21
C GLY A 91 -1.40 25.19 14.73
N THR A 92 -2.41 25.23 13.86
CA THR A 92 -3.82 25.07 14.26
C THR A 92 -4.36 23.69 13.90
N GLN A 93 -5.04 23.06 14.84
CA GLN A 93 -5.71 21.78 14.60
C GLN A 93 -6.99 21.96 13.77
N ARG A 94 -7.19 21.08 12.80
CA ARG A 94 -8.37 21.05 11.93
C ARG A 94 -8.89 19.63 11.87
N LYS A 95 -10.20 19.47 12.11
CA LYS A 95 -10.89 18.19 11.92
C LYS A 95 -11.54 18.20 10.55
N LEU A 96 -11.16 17.25 9.71
CA LEU A 96 -11.64 17.10 8.34
C LEU A 96 -12.29 15.71 8.20
N GLN A 97 -13.36 15.62 7.42
CA GLN A 97 -14.10 14.37 7.28
C GLN A 97 -14.71 14.26 5.88
N TRP A 98 -14.58 13.10 5.26
CA TRP A 98 -15.16 12.84 3.94
C TRP A 98 -15.34 11.34 3.68
N LYS A 99 -16.12 11.02 2.65
CA LYS A 99 -16.33 9.65 2.19
C LYS A 99 -15.19 9.21 1.28
N LEU A 100 -14.61 8.05 1.56
CA LEU A 100 -13.52 7.47 0.78
C LEU A 100 -14.03 7.01 -0.59
N GLY A 101 -13.23 7.28 -1.61
CA GLY A 101 -13.41 6.71 -2.94
C GLY A 101 -12.93 5.26 -2.99
N SER A 102 -12.87 4.74 -4.20
CA SER A 102 -12.33 3.42 -4.49
C SER A 102 -11.35 3.49 -5.65
N ARG A 103 -10.29 2.72 -5.58
CA ARG A 103 -9.39 2.49 -6.71
C ARG A 103 -9.16 1.00 -6.93
N GLU A 104 -9.19 0.59 -8.18
CA GLU A 104 -8.85 -0.76 -8.58
C GLU A 104 -7.34 -0.89 -8.77
N GLN A 105 -6.76 -1.93 -8.21
CA GLN A 105 -5.35 -2.27 -8.41
C GLN A 105 -5.21 -3.73 -8.82
N THR A 106 -4.34 -3.98 -9.79
CA THR A 106 -3.92 -5.34 -10.14
C THR A 106 -2.73 -5.72 -9.27
N ILE A 107 -2.95 -6.65 -8.35
CA ILE A 107 -1.91 -7.24 -7.51
C ILE A 107 -1.36 -8.48 -8.22
N PHE A 108 -0.04 -8.55 -8.30
CA PHE A 108 0.66 -9.75 -8.77
C PHE A 108 1.06 -10.58 -7.56
N GLN A 109 0.51 -11.80 -7.46
CA GLN A 109 0.82 -12.72 -6.38
C GLN A 109 1.61 -13.90 -6.93
N VAL A 110 2.81 -14.13 -6.37
CA VAL A 110 3.57 -15.35 -6.63
C VAL A 110 2.95 -16.48 -5.82
N ALA A 111 2.58 -17.57 -6.49
CA ALA A 111 1.98 -18.75 -5.88
C ALA A 111 2.58 -20.03 -6.47
N ASP A 112 2.40 -21.15 -5.77
CA ASP A 112 2.76 -22.45 -6.30
C ASP A 112 1.91 -22.82 -7.53
N LEU A 113 2.53 -23.57 -8.46
CA LEU A 113 1.78 -24.32 -9.45
C LEU A 113 0.88 -25.34 -8.73
N PRO A 114 -0.31 -25.66 -9.27
CA PRO A 114 -1.23 -26.63 -8.67
C PRO A 114 -0.60 -28.01 -8.38
N LYS A 115 0.43 -28.39 -9.15
CA LYS A 115 1.25 -29.58 -8.93
C LYS A 115 2.72 -29.20 -9.14
N VAL A 116 3.47 -29.13 -8.05
CA VAL A 116 4.92 -28.85 -8.09
C VAL A 116 5.70 -30.16 -8.02
N THR A 117 6.61 -30.40 -8.97
CA THR A 117 7.45 -31.60 -9.01
C THR A 117 8.65 -31.50 -8.06
N ALA A 118 9.25 -32.65 -7.71
CA ALA A 118 10.48 -32.69 -6.91
C ALA A 118 11.64 -31.94 -7.60
N GLU A 119 11.75 -32.06 -8.93
CA GLU A 119 12.74 -31.34 -9.73
C GLU A 119 12.52 -29.82 -9.68
N GLN A 120 11.26 -29.36 -9.79
CA GLN A 120 10.93 -27.95 -9.65
C GLN A 120 11.23 -27.40 -8.25
N LYS A 121 11.00 -28.20 -7.20
CA LYS A 121 11.39 -27.84 -5.82
C LYS A 121 12.90 -27.75 -5.66
N ALA A 122 13.66 -28.69 -6.23
CA ALA A 122 15.11 -28.69 -6.20
C ALA A 122 15.69 -27.46 -6.93
N ARG A 123 15.16 -27.13 -8.12
CA ARG A 123 15.51 -25.92 -8.88
C ARG A 123 15.18 -24.65 -8.10
N ARG A 124 14.03 -24.59 -7.43
CA ARG A 124 13.64 -23.46 -6.58
C ARG A 124 14.61 -23.29 -5.40
N ALA A 125 14.99 -24.38 -4.74
CA ALA A 125 15.93 -24.34 -3.63
C ALA A 125 17.29 -23.78 -4.06
N ALA A 126 17.82 -24.24 -5.20
CA ALA A 126 19.05 -23.70 -5.78
C ALA A 126 18.93 -22.23 -6.23
N TRP A 127 17.73 -21.77 -6.57
CA TRP A 127 17.46 -20.38 -7.01
C TRP A 127 17.31 -19.40 -5.83
N LEU A 128 16.59 -19.79 -4.76
CA LEU A 128 16.33 -18.93 -3.61
C LEU A 128 17.50 -18.91 -2.61
N PHE A 129 18.27 -19.98 -2.55
CA PHE A 129 19.37 -20.17 -1.62
C PHE A 129 20.62 -20.50 -2.45
N ASP A 130 21.36 -19.47 -2.82
CA ASP A 130 22.52 -19.57 -3.68
C ASP A 130 23.56 -20.56 -3.13
N THR A 131 23.97 -21.55 -3.95
CA THR A 131 25.15 -22.40 -3.67
C THR A 131 26.43 -21.87 -4.31
N ASN A 132 26.41 -20.68 -4.94
CA ASN A 132 27.56 -19.99 -5.49
C ASN A 132 27.83 -18.64 -4.81
N SER A 133 27.95 -18.70 -3.48
CA SER A 133 28.70 -17.67 -2.75
C SER A 133 30.18 -17.73 -3.19
N THR A 134 30.59 -16.87 -4.12
CA THR A 134 31.99 -16.39 -4.16
C THR A 134 31.95 -14.87 -3.98
N PRO A 135 32.28 -14.33 -2.79
CA PRO A 135 32.41 -12.89 -2.62
C PRO A 135 33.67 -12.41 -3.34
N LYS A 136 33.58 -11.24 -3.99
CA LYS A 136 34.73 -10.43 -4.35
C LYS A 136 35.09 -9.50 -3.19
#